data_AF-A0AAD8B9B0-F1
#
_entry.id   AF-A0AAD8B9B0-F1
#
_cell.length_a   1.000
_cell.length_b   1.000
_cell.length_c   1.000
_cell.angle_alpha   90.00
_cell.angle_beta   90.00
_cell.angle_gamma   90.00
#
_symmetry.space_group_name_H-M   'P 1'
#
loop_
_entity.id
_entity.type
_entity.pdbx_description
1 polymer ?
#
loop_
_entity_poly.entity_id
_entity_poly.type
_entity_poly.pdbx_seq_one_letter_code
_entity_poly.pdbx_strand_id
1 'polypeptide(L)'
;MRHLVGLLLVWTLANPKPSTRGQDLIRLVRSRYDQIDAPGCGQRPLATGNGASEITARIVGGQEAIPYSHLSICSLRMTTSPTHHFCGGTLVKNLAGEYHLITAAHCVNGESRPSRYEAH
;
A
#
# COMPACT_ATOMS: atom_id res chain seq x y z
N MET A 1 -8.91 55.83 2.50
CA MET A 1 -8.92 54.75 1.48
C MET A 1 -7.53 54.31 1.00
N ARG A 2 -6.52 55.19 0.83
CA ARG A 2 -5.16 54.80 0.38
C ARG A 2 -4.38 53.87 1.32
N HIS A 3 -4.58 53.97 2.64
CA HIS A 3 -3.85 53.15 3.61
C HIS A 3 -4.28 51.67 3.65
N LEU A 4 -5.56 51.38 3.39
CA LEU A 4 -6.08 50.00 3.33
C LEU A 4 -5.52 49.22 2.14
N VAL A 5 -5.36 49.89 0.98
CA VAL A 5 -4.80 49.28 -0.23
C VAL A 5 -3.32 48.93 -0.05
N GLY A 6 -2.56 49.81 0.63
CA GLY A 6 -1.15 49.55 0.94
C GLY A 6 -0.94 48.36 1.87
N LEU A 7 -1.78 48.23 2.91
CA LEU A 7 -1.72 47.10 3.85
C LEU A 7 -2.03 45.76 3.18
N LEU A 8 -3.04 45.71 2.30
CA LEU A 8 -3.40 44.49 1.55
C LEU A 8 -2.28 44.05 0.59
N LEU A 9 -1.67 44.98 -0.14
CA LEU A 9 -0.54 44.68 -1.03
C LEU A 9 0.65 44.10 -0.27
N VAL A 10 1.04 44.72 0.86
CA VAL A 10 2.10 44.21 1.73
C VAL A 10 1.75 42.81 2.25
N TRP A 11 0.51 42.58 2.64
CA TRP A 11 0.04 41.27 3.11
C TRP A 11 0.14 40.17 2.04
N THR A 12 -0.23 40.49 0.80
CA THR A 12 -0.14 39.52 -0.33
C THR A 12 1.29 39.21 -0.73
N LEU A 13 2.21 40.17 -0.63
CA LEU A 13 3.64 39.97 -0.90
C LEU A 13 4.33 39.20 0.23
N ALA A 14 3.91 39.42 1.49
CA ALA A 14 4.41 38.71 2.65
C ALA A 14 3.87 37.27 2.77
N ASN A 15 2.71 36.97 2.17
CA ASN A 15 2.07 35.65 2.20
C ASN A 15 1.71 35.18 0.77
N PRO A 16 2.71 34.87 -0.07
CA PRO A 16 2.44 34.38 -1.41
C PRO A 16 1.72 33.02 -1.32
N LYS A 17 0.52 32.92 -1.91
CA LYS A 17 -0.18 31.63 -2.06
C LYS A 17 0.74 30.69 -2.85
N PRO A 18 1.00 29.46 -2.38
CA PRO A 18 1.85 28.51 -3.10
C PRO A 18 1.31 28.27 -4.51
N SER A 19 2.21 28.22 -5.50
CA SER A 19 1.81 28.08 -6.90
C SER A 19 1.10 26.75 -7.14
N THR A 20 0.07 26.76 -7.98
CA THR A 20 -0.67 25.57 -8.40
C THR A 20 0.26 24.48 -8.95
N ARG A 21 1.28 24.87 -9.73
CA ARG A 21 2.32 23.96 -10.24
C ARG A 21 3.13 23.27 -9.13
N GLY A 22 3.41 23.97 -8.03
CA GLY A 22 4.09 23.38 -6.87
C GLY A 22 3.20 22.37 -6.14
N GLN A 23 1.90 22.67 -6.01
CA GLN A 23 0.92 21.75 -5.44
C GLN A 23 0.70 20.51 -6.32
N ASP A 24 0.65 20.67 -7.64
CA ASP A 24 0.51 19.59 -8.61
C ASP A 24 1.73 18.65 -8.60
N LEU A 25 2.94 19.19 -8.49
CA LEU A 25 4.15 18.38 -8.40
C LEU A 25 4.19 17.57 -7.10
N ILE A 26 3.86 18.17 -5.96
CA ILE A 26 3.77 17.45 -4.68
C ILE A 26 2.71 16.35 -4.78
N ARG A 27 1.56 16.63 -5.41
CA ARG A 27 0.50 15.64 -5.63
C ARG A 27 0.96 14.49 -6.52
N LEU A 28 1.68 14.77 -7.61
CA LEU A 28 2.22 13.75 -8.50
C LEU A 28 3.28 12.88 -7.82
N VAL A 29 4.19 13.50 -7.07
CA VAL A 29 5.19 12.77 -6.28
C VAL A 29 4.50 11.88 -5.26
N ARG A 30 3.56 12.43 -4.48
CA ARG A 30 2.81 11.68 -3.47
C ARG A 30 1.97 10.54 -4.08
N SER A 31 1.35 10.78 -5.23
CA SER A 31 0.65 9.76 -6.01
C SER A 31 1.56 8.59 -6.41
N ARG A 32 2.84 8.83 -6.72
CA ARG A 32 3.79 7.76 -7.06
C ARG A 32 4.22 6.92 -5.85
N TYR A 33 4.19 7.50 -4.65
CA TYR A 33 4.51 6.79 -3.41
C TYR A 33 3.30 6.02 -2.85
N ASP A 34 2.10 6.56 -3.02
CA ASP A 34 0.90 5.97 -2.43
C ASP A 34 0.25 4.88 -3.31
N GLN A 35 0.58 4.82 -4.60
CA GLN A 35 -0.03 3.88 -5.54
C GLN A 35 0.72 2.53 -5.60
N ILE A 36 -0.03 1.44 -5.44
CA ILE A 36 0.45 0.06 -5.46
C ILE A 36 0.36 -0.52 -6.88
N ASP A 37 1.23 -0.04 -7.76
CA ASP A 37 1.21 -0.35 -9.20
C ASP A 37 2.60 -0.65 -9.77
N ALA A 38 3.47 -1.25 -8.95
CA ALA A 38 4.77 -1.72 -9.43
C ALA A 38 4.62 -2.69 -10.64
N PRO A 39 5.44 -2.54 -11.69
CA PRO A 39 5.41 -3.43 -12.84
C PRO A 39 5.89 -4.84 -12.45
N GLY A 40 5.41 -5.86 -13.17
CA GLY A 40 5.80 -7.26 -12.94
C GLY A 40 5.18 -7.89 -11.68
N CYS A 41 4.14 -7.28 -11.11
CA CYS A 41 3.35 -7.88 -10.05
C CYS A 41 2.50 -9.06 -10.57
N GLY A 42 1.98 -9.89 -9.66
CA GLY A 42 1.09 -11.01 -9.99
C GLY A 42 1.72 -12.15 -10.79
N GLN A 43 3.05 -12.17 -10.93
CA GLN A 43 3.77 -13.27 -11.58
C GLN A 43 3.93 -14.44 -10.59
N ARG A 44 3.43 -15.59 -11.01
CA ARG A 44 3.40 -16.88 -10.31
C ARG A 44 4.10 -17.92 -11.22
N PRO A 45 5.42 -17.85 -11.37
CA PRO A 45 6.16 -18.69 -12.33
C PRO A 45 6.07 -20.18 -12.02
N LEU A 46 5.77 -20.55 -10.77
CA LEU A 46 5.59 -21.94 -10.33
C LEU A 46 4.16 -22.45 -10.50
N ALA A 47 3.20 -21.58 -10.85
CA ALA A 47 1.83 -21.98 -11.15
C ALA A 47 1.66 -22.17 -12.66
N THR A 48 1.01 -23.26 -13.07
CA THR A 48 0.78 -23.56 -14.49
C THR A 48 0.02 -22.41 -15.17
N GLY A 49 0.62 -21.85 -16.23
CA GLY A 49 0.04 -20.71 -16.95
C GLY A 49 -0.17 -19.48 -16.07
N ASN A 50 0.74 -19.21 -15.12
CA ASN A 50 0.61 -18.12 -14.16
C ASN A 50 -0.64 -18.23 -13.24
N GLY A 51 -1.14 -19.44 -13.04
CA GLY A 51 -2.39 -19.70 -12.30
C GLY A 51 -3.65 -19.50 -13.14
N ALA A 52 -3.56 -19.32 -14.46
CA ALA A 52 -4.74 -19.15 -15.33
C ALA A 52 -5.73 -20.33 -15.24
N SER A 53 -5.19 -21.54 -15.06
CA SER A 53 -6.00 -22.76 -14.88
C SER A 53 -6.75 -22.81 -13.54
N GLU A 54 -6.34 -22.01 -12.55
CA GLU A 54 -6.93 -21.95 -11.22
C GLU A 54 -8.07 -20.92 -11.13
N ILE A 55 -8.18 -19.98 -12.08
CA ILE A 55 -9.18 -18.89 -12.09
C ILE A 55 -10.62 -19.43 -12.16
N THR A 56 -10.81 -20.61 -12.74
CA THR A 56 -12.12 -21.26 -12.84
C THR A 56 -12.46 -22.13 -11.63
N ALA A 57 -11.50 -22.40 -10.74
CA ALA A 57 -11.69 -23.20 -9.55
C ALA A 57 -12.10 -22.32 -8.36
N ARG A 58 -13.19 -22.68 -7.68
CA ARG A 58 -13.49 -22.14 -6.35
C ARG A 58 -12.64 -22.87 -5.31
N ILE A 59 -12.25 -22.17 -4.23
CA ILE A 59 -11.53 -22.77 -3.09
C ILE A 59 -12.39 -23.82 -2.33
N VAL A 60 -13.69 -23.91 -2.62
CA VAL A 60 -14.56 -24.95 -2.03
C VAL A 60 -14.13 -26.33 -2.53
N GLY A 61 -13.59 -27.16 -1.63
CA GLY A 61 -12.96 -28.43 -2.00
C GLY A 61 -11.58 -28.27 -2.62
N GLY A 62 -10.88 -27.17 -2.31
CA GLY A 62 -9.57 -26.84 -2.85
C GLY A 62 -8.50 -27.91 -2.64
N GLN A 63 -7.43 -27.80 -3.42
CA GLN A 63 -6.25 -28.67 -3.32
C GLN A 63 -5.11 -27.92 -2.65
N GLU A 64 -4.18 -28.67 -2.07
CA GLU A 64 -2.95 -28.10 -1.51
C GLU A 64 -2.19 -27.33 -2.60
N ALA A 65 -1.79 -26.10 -2.28
CA ALA A 65 -1.03 -25.27 -3.21
C ALA A 65 0.39 -25.81 -3.37
N ILE A 66 0.92 -25.76 -4.60
CA ILE A 66 2.34 -26.03 -4.84
C ILE A 66 3.18 -25.05 -3.98
N PRO A 67 4.19 -25.53 -3.22
CA PRO A 67 5.05 -24.64 -2.44
C PRO A 67 5.62 -23.50 -3.28
N TYR A 68 5.57 -22.28 -2.74
CA TYR A 68 6.05 -21.04 -3.39
C TYR A 68 5.27 -20.60 -4.65
N SER A 69 4.13 -21.22 -4.98
CA SER A 69 3.31 -20.81 -6.14
C SER A 69 2.48 -19.54 -5.91
N HIS A 70 2.31 -19.11 -4.66
CA HIS A 70 1.53 -17.94 -4.25
C HIS A 70 2.41 -16.92 -3.52
N LEU A 71 3.42 -16.39 -4.23
CA LEU A 71 4.52 -15.60 -3.63
C LEU A 71 4.10 -14.34 -2.86
N SER A 72 2.93 -13.77 -3.15
CA SER A 72 2.46 -12.57 -2.47
C SER A 72 1.70 -12.85 -1.18
N ILE A 73 1.29 -14.10 -0.90
CA ILE A 73 0.55 -14.42 0.32
C ILE A 73 1.48 -14.37 1.52
N CYS A 74 1.00 -13.85 2.65
CA CYS A 74 1.76 -13.89 3.90
C CYS A 74 0.89 -14.30 5.09
N SER A 75 1.52 -14.99 6.04
CA SER A 75 0.96 -15.28 7.35
C SER A 75 1.21 -14.10 8.29
N LEU A 76 0.15 -13.41 8.70
CA LEU A 76 0.23 -12.33 9.67
C LEU A 76 0.22 -12.87 11.10
N ARG A 77 1.18 -12.40 11.90
CA ARG A 77 1.41 -12.82 13.29
C ARG A 77 1.67 -11.61 14.17
N MET A 78 1.43 -11.76 15.48
CA MET A 78 1.82 -10.75 16.46
C MET A 78 3.26 -10.99 16.90
N THR A 79 4.04 -9.93 17.10
CA THR A 79 5.43 -10.03 17.58
C THR A 79 5.52 -10.68 18.97
N THR A 80 4.49 -10.52 19.79
CA THR A 80 4.39 -11.17 21.11
C THR A 80 3.98 -12.64 21.05
N SER A 81 3.54 -13.13 19.89
CA SER A 81 3.19 -14.53 19.67
C SER A 81 3.62 -14.95 18.25
N PRO A 82 4.94 -15.01 17.98
CA PRO A 82 5.49 -15.10 16.63
C PRO A 82 5.25 -16.47 15.95
N THR A 83 4.76 -17.47 16.69
CA THR A 83 4.37 -18.77 16.17
C THR A 83 2.87 -18.87 15.84
N HIS A 84 2.07 -17.90 16.29
CA HIS A 84 0.62 -17.93 16.13
C HIS A 84 0.16 -17.13 14.90
N HIS A 85 -0.37 -17.84 13.91
CA HIS A 85 -1.07 -17.24 12.78
C HIS A 85 -2.46 -16.77 13.19
N PHE A 86 -2.83 -15.53 12.86
CA PHE A 86 -4.17 -15.01 13.17
C PHE A 86 -4.91 -14.43 11.94
N CYS A 87 -4.18 -13.97 10.93
CA CYS A 87 -4.77 -13.43 9.69
C CYS A 87 -3.84 -13.67 8.49
N GLY A 88 -4.39 -13.57 7.30
CA GLY A 88 -3.62 -13.47 6.06
C GLY A 88 -3.25 -12.03 5.72
N GLY A 89 -2.33 -11.88 4.78
CA GLY A 89 -2.04 -10.61 4.13
C GLY A 89 -1.48 -10.81 2.72
N THR A 90 -1.19 -9.69 2.06
CA THR A 90 -0.61 -9.67 0.73
C THR A 90 0.55 -8.70 0.67
N LEU A 91 1.73 -9.18 0.27
CA LEU A 91 2.90 -8.37 -0.03
C LEU A 91 2.71 -7.68 -1.38
N VAL A 92 2.83 -6.36 -1.38
CA VAL A 92 2.69 -5.52 -2.56
C VAL A 92 3.84 -4.52 -2.66
N LYS A 93 3.96 -3.85 -3.80
CA LYS A 93 5.02 -2.89 -4.07
C LYS A 93 4.47 -1.66 -4.79
N ASN A 94 4.91 -0.46 -4.39
CA ASN A 94 4.55 0.79 -5.06
C ASN A 94 5.53 1.12 -6.21
N LEU A 95 5.25 2.17 -6.98
CA LEU A 95 6.17 2.64 -8.04
C LEU A 95 7.50 3.17 -7.52
N ALA A 96 7.57 3.60 -6.25
CA ALA A 96 8.82 3.96 -5.60
C ALA A 96 9.71 2.74 -5.26
N GLY A 97 9.18 1.52 -5.43
CA GLY A 97 9.88 0.28 -5.17
C GLY A 97 9.85 -0.16 -3.70
N GLU A 98 9.03 0.47 -2.87
CA GLU A 98 8.84 0.14 -1.47
C GLU A 98 7.82 -0.98 -1.32
N TYR A 99 8.10 -1.91 -0.39
CA TYR A 99 7.19 -2.99 -0.07
C TYR A 99 6.18 -2.57 1.00
N HIS A 100 4.94 -2.99 0.80
CA HIS A 100 3.85 -2.79 1.75
C HIS A 100 3.13 -4.11 1.99
N LEU A 101 2.53 -4.25 3.17
CA LEU A 101 1.67 -5.38 3.51
C LEU A 101 0.23 -4.89 3.61
N ILE A 102 -0.66 -5.55 2.87
CA ILE A 102 -2.10 -5.27 2.91
C ILE A 102 -2.80 -6.42 3.63
N THR A 103 -3.70 -6.08 4.55
CA THR A 103 -4.56 -7.05 5.26
C THR A 103 -5.95 -6.45 5.48
N ALA A 104 -6.88 -7.24 6.00
CA ALA A 104 -8.21 -6.75 6.34
C ALA A 104 -8.17 -5.82 7.56
N ALA A 105 -8.93 -4.72 7.55
CA ALA A 105 -8.93 -3.75 8.65
C ALA A 105 -9.29 -4.38 10.01
N HIS A 106 -10.18 -5.37 10.04
CA HIS A 106 -10.56 -6.05 11.29
C HIS A 106 -9.42 -6.87 11.90
N CYS A 107 -8.41 -7.27 11.11
CA CYS A 107 -7.24 -7.99 11.61
C CYS A 107 -6.35 -7.10 12.50
N VAL A 108 -6.38 -5.79 12.29
CA VAL A 108 -5.55 -4.82 13.02
C VAL A 108 -6.36 -3.85 13.89
N ASN A 109 -7.66 -4.11 14.04
CA ASN A 109 -8.53 -3.27 14.85
C ASN A 109 -8.09 -3.33 16.33
N GLY A 110 -7.95 -2.18 16.97
CA GLY A 110 -7.49 -2.06 18.36
C GLY A 110 -5.97 -2.03 18.56
N GLU A 111 -5.17 -2.29 17.52
CA GLU A 111 -3.72 -2.21 17.57
C GLU A 111 -3.17 -1.64 16.24
N SER A 112 -3.02 -0.32 16.19
CA SER A 112 -2.61 0.40 14.98
C SER A 112 -1.10 0.45 14.76
N ARG A 113 -0.29 -0.05 15.71
CA ARG A 113 1.17 0.02 15.62
C ARG A 113 1.70 -1.08 14.70
N PRO A 114 2.29 -0.76 13.53
CA PRO A 114 2.78 -1.78 12.61
C PRO A 114 3.88 -2.66 13.23
N SER A 115 4.67 -2.13 14.17
CA SER A 115 5.72 -2.84 14.89
C SER A 115 5.24 -3.94 15.85
N ARG A 116 3.92 -4.16 15.94
CA ARG A 116 3.31 -5.26 16.70
C ARG A 116 3.03 -6.48 15.83
N TYR A 117 3.29 -6.38 14.53
CA TYR A 117 3.00 -7.42 13.56
C TYR A 117 4.26 -7.86 12.82
N GLU A 118 4.29 -9.14 12.48
CA GLU A 118 5.27 -9.76 11.59
C GLU A 118 4.53 -10.53 10.49
N ALA A 119 5.08 -10.51 9.28
CA ALA A 119 4.56 -11.25 8.14
C ALA A 119 5.61 -12.26 7.67
N HIS A 120 5.19 -13.51 7.53
CA HIS A 120 6.00 -14.64 7.07
C HIS A 120 5.48 -15.21 5.77
#